data_AF-A0A4P6MSI9-F1
#
_entry.id   AF-A0A4P6MSI9-F1
#
_cell.length_a   1.000
_cell.length_b   1.000
_cell.length_c   1.000
_cell.angle_alpha   90.00
_cell.angle_beta   90.00
_cell.angle_gamma   90.00
#
_symmetry.space_group_name_H-M   'P 1'
#
loop_
_entity.id
_entity.type
_entity.pdbx_description
1 polymer ?
#
loop_
_entity_poly.entity_id
_entity_poly.type
_entity_poly.pdbx_seq_one_letter_code
_entity_poly.pdbx_strand_id
1 'polypeptide(L)'
;MTKRMRFRVDPDVPVRRWQMALTFGDDVPHSKSAVVVVHPRDPDGEPIHSLRREGWFYSERFDANFAYLPASPPGQEILLPPQESDVYVSEIEVEVRPFNSPQLDVTTVGPLIFLPMDDDAPTETTVAAYLAEEIDD
;
A
#
# COMPACT_ATOMS: atom_id res chain seq x y z
N MET A 1 -4.34 -22.27 0.63
CA MET A 1 -3.35 -21.26 1.06
C MET A 1 -3.84 -19.93 0.54
N THR A 2 -3.80 -18.89 1.36
CA THR A 2 -4.22 -17.53 0.97
C THR A 2 -2.98 -16.81 0.49
N LYS A 3 -2.90 -16.52 -0.81
CA LYS A 3 -1.77 -15.77 -1.36
C LYS A 3 -1.79 -14.33 -0.87
N ARG A 4 -0.62 -13.76 -0.62
CA ARG A 4 -0.42 -12.32 -0.37
C ARG A 4 0.68 -11.82 -1.31
N MET A 5 0.56 -10.55 -1.69
CA MET A 5 1.61 -9.84 -2.43
C MET A 5 2.24 -8.81 -1.50
N ARG A 6 3.56 -8.75 -1.50
CA ARG A 6 4.31 -7.66 -0.86
C ARG A 6 4.92 -6.75 -1.91
N PHE A 7 4.89 -5.45 -1.65
CA PHE A 7 5.52 -4.41 -2.44
C PHE A 7 6.43 -3.60 -1.55
N ARG A 8 7.58 -3.18 -2.09
CA ARG A 8 8.48 -2.26 -1.42
C ARG A 8 8.59 -0.98 -2.24
N VAL A 9 8.48 0.15 -1.56
CA VAL A 9 8.62 1.49 -2.12
C VAL A 9 9.70 2.20 -1.33
N ASP A 10 10.74 2.65 -2.04
CA ASP A 10 11.83 3.44 -1.48
C ASP A 10 11.74 4.85 -2.12
N PRO A 11 11.12 5.85 -1.46
CA PRO A 11 11.03 7.20 -1.98
C PRO A 11 12.40 7.80 -2.31
N ASP A 12 12.51 8.50 -3.44
CA ASP A 12 13.78 9.15 -3.88
C ASP A 12 14.29 10.18 -2.85
N VAL A 13 13.37 10.78 -2.10
CA VAL A 13 13.64 11.64 -0.94
C VAL A 13 12.71 11.24 0.20
N PRO A 14 13.16 11.30 1.48
CA PRO A 14 12.28 10.99 2.60
C PRO A 14 11.06 11.91 2.64
N VAL A 15 9.88 11.35 2.91
CA VAL A 15 8.60 12.08 2.90
C VAL A 15 7.86 12.01 4.23
N ARG A 16 6.99 12.97 4.51
CA ARG A 16 6.04 12.93 5.64
C ARG A 16 4.62 12.67 5.18
N ARG A 17 4.25 13.12 3.97
CA ARG A 17 2.93 12.92 3.40
C ARG A 17 3.02 12.19 2.08
N TRP A 18 2.18 11.18 1.91
CA TRP A 18 2.13 10.40 0.68
C TRP A 18 0.73 9.88 0.39
N GLN A 19 0.48 9.60 -0.87
CA GLN A 19 -0.67 8.85 -1.34
C GLN A 19 -0.20 7.69 -2.21
N MET A 20 -1.03 6.65 -2.30
CA MET A 20 -0.76 5.53 -3.19
C MET A 20 -2.00 5.20 -4.03
N ALA A 21 -1.79 4.54 -5.16
CA ALA A 21 -2.85 3.90 -5.93
C ALA A 21 -2.51 2.43 -6.20
N LEU A 22 -3.55 1.59 -6.18
CA LEU A 22 -3.50 0.16 -6.46
C LEU A 22 -4.28 -0.13 -7.75
N THR A 23 -3.76 -1.00 -8.59
CA THR A 23 -4.51 -1.53 -9.76
C THR A 23 -4.60 -3.05 -9.67
N PHE A 24 -5.75 -3.63 -10.06
CA PHE A 24 -5.86 -5.06 -10.31
C PHE A 24 -5.70 -5.34 -11.81
N GLY A 25 -4.97 -6.38 -12.16
CA GLY A 25 -4.63 -6.76 -13.53
C GLY A 25 -5.71 -7.58 -14.24
N ASP A 26 -6.54 -8.29 -13.48
CA ASP A 26 -7.64 -9.12 -13.99
C ASP A 26 -9.00 -8.65 -13.52
N ASP A 27 -10.07 -9.18 -14.14
CA ASP A 27 -11.44 -8.83 -13.78
C ASP A 27 -11.80 -9.41 -12.42
N VAL A 28 -11.92 -8.53 -11.43
CA VAL A 28 -12.27 -8.92 -10.08
C VAL A 28 -13.71 -8.47 -9.78
N PRO A 29 -14.64 -9.41 -9.54
CA PRO A 29 -16.00 -9.06 -9.16
C PRO A 29 -16.03 -8.13 -7.94
N HIS A 30 -16.84 -7.07 -8.01
CA HIS A 30 -17.00 -6.08 -6.92
C HIS A 30 -17.44 -6.67 -5.56
N SER A 31 -17.95 -7.90 -5.54
CA SER A 31 -18.28 -8.61 -4.30
C SER A 31 -17.04 -9.11 -3.53
N LYS A 32 -15.85 -9.00 -4.12
CA LYS A 32 -14.57 -9.32 -3.47
C LYS A 32 -13.94 -8.07 -2.88
N SER A 33 -13.10 -8.28 -1.87
CA SER A 33 -12.37 -7.21 -1.20
C SER A 33 -10.97 -7.67 -0.83
N ALA A 34 -10.05 -6.71 -0.72
CA ALA A 34 -8.70 -6.93 -0.26
C ALA A 34 -8.45 -6.15 1.05
N VAL A 35 -7.54 -6.67 1.86
CA VAL A 35 -6.88 -5.89 2.92
C VAL A 35 -5.56 -5.41 2.37
N VAL A 36 -5.32 -4.11 2.46
CA VAL A 36 -4.02 -3.51 2.23
C VAL A 36 -3.42 -3.15 3.58
N VAL A 37 -2.18 -3.54 3.84
CA VAL A 37 -1.42 -3.26 5.05
C VAL A 37 -0.18 -2.46 4.67
N VAL A 38 0.15 -1.41 5.42
CA VAL A 38 1.24 -0.49 5.13
C VAL A 38 2.13 -0.36 6.36
N HIS A 39 3.42 -0.60 6.14
CA HIS A 39 4.50 -0.53 7.12
C HIS A 39 5.52 0.53 6.67
N PRO A 40 5.33 1.80 7.06
CA PRO A 40 6.34 2.82 6.83
C PRO A 40 7.51 2.66 7.81
N ARG A 41 8.72 2.96 7.34
CA ARG A 41 9.96 2.93 8.13
C ARG A 41 10.72 4.25 8.00
N ASP A 42 11.35 4.68 9.08
CA ASP A 42 12.17 5.89 9.12
C ASP A 42 13.55 5.67 8.46
N PRO A 43 14.44 6.69 8.38
CA PRO A 43 15.78 6.52 7.81
C PRO A 43 16.70 5.57 8.59
N ASP A 44 16.39 5.30 9.86
CA ASP A 44 17.10 4.33 10.68
C ASP A 44 16.54 2.90 10.50
N GLY A 45 15.44 2.75 9.74
CA GLY A 45 14.77 1.49 9.46
C GLY A 45 13.71 1.10 10.48
N GLU A 46 13.40 1.99 11.44
CA GLU A 46 12.44 1.72 12.50
C GLU A 46 10.99 1.91 12.01
N PRO A 47 10.03 1.07 12.45
CA PRO A 47 8.63 1.22 12.10
C PRO A 47 8.06 2.57 12.53
N ILE A 48 7.26 3.17 11.67
CA ILE A 48 6.58 4.44 11.93
C ILE A 48 5.09 4.20 12.16
N HIS A 49 4.56 4.83 13.22
CA HIS A 49 3.13 4.92 13.44
C HIS A 49 2.57 6.16 12.71
N SER A 50 1.87 5.96 11.59
CA SER A 50 1.25 7.07 10.85
C SER A 50 0.10 7.72 11.63
N LEU A 51 -0.10 9.02 11.43
CA LEU A 51 -1.24 9.75 11.95
C LEU A 51 -2.51 9.26 11.25
N ARG A 52 -3.46 8.73 12.03
CA ARG A 52 -4.74 8.26 11.50
C ARG A 52 -5.48 9.42 10.84
N ARG A 53 -5.45 9.46 9.50
CA ARG A 53 -6.43 10.16 8.68
C ARG A 53 -7.46 9.13 8.20
N GLU A 54 -8.71 9.56 8.11
CA GLU A 54 -9.89 8.72 7.90
C GLU A 54 -9.69 7.64 6.82
N GLY A 55 -10.24 6.44 7.05
CA GLY A 55 -10.19 5.32 6.10
C GLY A 55 -9.07 4.31 6.35
N TRP A 56 -8.04 4.67 7.12
CA TRP A 56 -7.04 3.72 7.63
C TRP A 56 -7.29 3.36 9.09
N PHE A 57 -7.13 2.07 9.39
CA PHE A 57 -7.16 1.54 10.75
C PHE A 57 -5.75 1.15 11.15
N TYR A 58 -5.31 1.53 12.35
CA TYR A 58 -4.01 1.08 12.88
C TYR A 58 -4.17 -0.16 13.74
N SER A 59 -3.29 -1.15 13.55
CA SER A 59 -3.18 -2.33 14.41
C SER A 59 -1.84 -2.34 15.14
N GLU A 60 -1.89 -2.22 16.46
CA GLU A 60 -0.70 -2.41 17.32
C GLU A 60 -0.10 -3.81 17.18
N ARG A 61 -0.92 -4.82 16.86
CA ARG A 61 -0.44 -6.20 16.70
C ARG A 61 0.45 -6.38 15.46
N PHE A 62 0.11 -5.68 14.38
CA PHE A 62 0.85 -5.76 13.12
C PHE A 62 1.86 -4.62 12.97
N ASP A 63 1.86 -3.68 13.92
CA ASP A 63 2.59 -2.42 13.84
C ASP A 63 2.44 -1.75 12.46
N ALA A 64 1.18 -1.56 12.06
CA ALA A 64 0.84 -1.20 10.69
C ALA A 64 -0.52 -0.53 10.56
N ASN A 65 -0.66 0.25 9.49
CA ASN A 65 -1.94 0.77 9.04
C ASN A 65 -2.55 -0.19 8.03
N PHE A 66 -3.86 -0.40 8.07
CA PHE A 66 -4.57 -1.21 7.10
C PHE A 66 -5.90 -0.58 6.65
N ALA A 67 -6.28 -0.89 5.42
CA ALA A 67 -7.54 -0.48 4.81
C ALA A 67 -8.19 -1.65 4.09
N TYR A 68 -9.53 -1.68 4.09
CA TYR A 68 -10.31 -2.62 3.31
C TYR A 68 -10.74 -1.95 2.01
N LEU A 69 -10.45 -2.58 0.89
CA LEU A 69 -10.75 -2.04 -0.43
C LEU A 69 -11.70 -2.98 -1.17
N PRO A 70 -12.77 -2.46 -1.78
CA PRO A 70 -13.50 -3.25 -2.76
C PRO A 70 -12.56 -3.54 -3.93
N ALA A 71 -12.66 -4.73 -4.50
CA ALA A 71 -12.01 -4.96 -5.76
C ALA A 71 -12.69 -4.13 -6.86
N SER A 72 -11.88 -3.60 -7.78
CA SER A 72 -12.35 -2.80 -8.91
C SER A 72 -12.06 -3.55 -10.23
N PRO A 73 -12.69 -3.14 -11.35
CA PRO A 73 -12.42 -3.69 -12.67
C PRO A 73 -10.92 -3.65 -13.02
N PRO A 74 -10.49 -4.50 -13.97
CA PRO A 74 -9.09 -4.57 -14.35
C PRO A 74 -8.59 -3.23 -14.89
N GLY A 75 -7.38 -2.86 -14.51
CA GLY A 75 -6.72 -1.62 -14.91
C GLY A 75 -7.27 -0.35 -14.28
N GLN A 76 -8.31 -0.42 -13.44
CA GLN A 76 -8.79 0.74 -12.70
C GLN A 76 -7.86 1.04 -11.50
N GLU A 77 -7.45 2.30 -11.38
CA GLU A 77 -6.74 2.81 -10.22
C GLU A 77 -7.69 3.00 -9.03
N ILE A 78 -7.36 2.37 -7.91
CA ILE A 78 -8.00 2.55 -6.63
C ILE A 78 -7.10 3.43 -5.79
N LEU A 79 -7.50 4.68 -5.58
CA LEU A 79 -6.78 5.60 -4.72
C LEU A 79 -6.88 5.14 -3.26
N LEU A 80 -5.73 4.93 -2.64
CA LEU A 80 -5.65 4.69 -1.21
C LEU A 80 -5.80 6.04 -0.48
N PRO A 81 -6.38 6.06 0.74
CA PRO A 81 -6.46 7.29 1.49
C PRO A 81 -5.04 7.82 1.77
N PRO A 82 -4.84 9.15 1.75
CA PRO A 82 -3.53 9.74 1.99
C PRO A 82 -3.02 9.42 3.40
N GLN A 83 -1.71 9.35 3.54
CA GLN A 83 -1.02 9.08 4.79
C GLN A 83 -0.13 10.26 5.17
N GLU A 84 0.04 10.42 6.48
CA GLU A 84 0.89 11.43 7.08
C GLU A 84 1.62 10.84 8.29
N SER A 85 2.86 11.26 8.48
CA SER A 85 3.73 10.86 9.57
C SER A 85 4.36 12.09 10.23
N ASP A 86 4.63 11.98 11.53
CA ASP A 86 5.36 12.99 12.30
C ASP A 86 6.86 12.98 12.02
N VAL A 87 7.38 11.88 11.47
CA VAL A 87 8.78 11.70 11.07
C VAL A 87 8.89 11.40 9.58
N TYR A 88 10.07 11.64 9.01
CA TYR A 88 10.32 11.33 7.61
C TYR A 88 10.34 9.80 7.40
N VAL A 89 9.69 9.35 6.34
CA VAL A 89 9.62 7.96 5.89
C VAL A 89 10.64 7.79 4.78
N SER A 90 11.50 6.78 4.91
CA SER A 90 12.53 6.43 3.91
C SER A 90 12.22 5.14 3.14
N GLU A 91 11.31 4.32 3.67
CA GLU A 91 10.92 3.04 3.09
C GLU A 91 9.46 2.75 3.46
N ILE A 92 8.71 2.16 2.54
CA ILE A 92 7.32 1.73 2.76
C ILE A 92 7.17 0.31 2.22
N GLU A 93 6.77 -0.60 3.10
CA GLU A 93 6.35 -1.94 2.72
C GLU A 93 4.82 -2.01 2.70
N VAL A 94 4.27 -2.56 1.62
CA VAL A 94 2.82 -2.70 1.43
C VAL A 94 2.48 -4.15 1.17
N GLU A 95 1.57 -4.70 1.97
CA GLU A 95 1.05 -6.05 1.77
C GLU A 95 -0.40 -5.99 1.29
N VAL A 96 -0.74 -6.77 0.27
CA VAL A 96 -2.09 -6.91 -0.26
C VAL A 96 -2.52 -8.36 -0.15
N ARG A 97 -3.65 -8.60 0.51
CA ARG A 97 -4.19 -9.95 0.71
C ARG A 97 -5.71 -9.97 0.55
N PRO A 98 -6.30 -11.12 0.19
CA PRO A 98 -7.76 -11.28 0.14
C PRO A 98 -8.43 -11.04 1.50
N PHE A 99 -9.56 -10.33 1.48
CA PHE A 99 -10.50 -10.25 2.61
C PHE A 99 -11.75 -11.07 2.29
N ASN A 100 -11.93 -12.18 3.02
CA ASN A 100 -13.11 -13.07 2.95
C ASN A 100 -13.39 -13.77 1.61
N SER A 101 -12.50 -13.71 0.61
CA SER A 101 -12.64 -14.51 -0.61
C SER A 101 -11.33 -15.18 -0.99
N PRO A 102 -11.17 -16.50 -0.78
CA PRO A 102 -9.99 -17.22 -1.26
C PRO A 102 -9.87 -17.26 -2.79
N GLN A 103 -10.86 -16.69 -3.50
CA GLN A 103 -10.89 -16.60 -4.96
C GLN A 103 -10.38 -15.24 -5.48
N LEU A 104 -10.02 -14.29 -4.61
CA LEU A 104 -9.28 -13.12 -5.06
C LEU A 104 -7.83 -13.56 -5.29
N ASP A 105 -7.44 -13.68 -6.55
CA ASP A 105 -6.05 -13.94 -6.87
C ASP A 105 -5.27 -12.63 -6.80
N VAL A 106 -4.60 -12.38 -5.67
CA VAL A 106 -3.84 -11.14 -5.48
C VAL A 106 -2.57 -11.08 -6.29
N THR A 107 -2.12 -12.18 -6.94
CA THR A 107 -0.99 -12.11 -7.88
C THR A 107 -1.29 -11.26 -9.11
N THR A 108 -2.56 -10.90 -9.29
CA THR A 108 -3.02 -9.98 -10.34
C THR A 108 -2.83 -8.52 -9.94
N VAL A 109 -2.44 -8.20 -8.70
CA VAL A 109 -2.18 -6.83 -8.28
C VAL A 109 -1.03 -6.26 -9.10
N GLY A 110 -1.32 -5.18 -9.84
CA GLY A 110 -0.33 -4.42 -10.59
C GLY A 110 0.54 -3.54 -9.69
N PRO A 111 1.53 -2.86 -10.28
CA PRO A 111 2.38 -1.90 -9.58
C PRO A 111 1.59 -0.93 -8.69
N LEU A 112 2.10 -0.67 -7.49
CA LEU A 112 1.65 0.47 -6.69
C LEU A 112 2.23 1.76 -7.28
N ILE A 113 1.37 2.77 -7.39
CA ILE A 113 1.79 4.12 -7.74
C ILE A 113 1.99 4.86 -6.43
N PHE A 114 3.16 5.46 -6.23
CA PHE A 114 3.49 6.27 -5.06
C PHE A 114 3.51 7.75 -5.44
N LEU A 115 2.86 8.59 -4.62
CA LEU A 115 2.72 10.02 -4.84
C LEU A 115 3.18 10.76 -3.58
N PRO A 116 4.38 11.38 -3.57
CA PRO A 116 4.78 12.25 -2.48
C PRO A 116 3.90 13.51 -2.46
N MET A 117 3.51 13.96 -1.26
CA MET A 117 2.59 15.08 -1.06
C MET A 117 3.17 16.24 -0.25
N ASP A 118 4.46 16.19 0.07
CA ASP A 118 5.14 17.29 0.77
C ASP A 118 5.36 18.47 -0.18
N ASP A 119 5.28 19.69 0.33
CA ASP A 119 5.34 20.93 -0.48
C ASP A 119 6.68 21.09 -1.24
N ASP A 120 7.74 20.44 -0.75
CA ASP A 120 9.09 20.46 -1.33
C ASP A 120 9.43 19.19 -2.15
N ALA A 121 8.49 18.25 -2.30
CA ALA A 121 8.74 17.02 -3.04
C ALA A 121 8.77 17.29 -4.56
N PRO A 122 9.72 16.70 -5.32
CA PRO A 122 9.73 16.81 -6.77
C PRO A 122 8.41 16.30 -7.35
N THR A 123 7.82 17.09 -8.27
CA THR A 123 6.53 16.79 -8.91
C THR A 123 6.62 15.58 -9.85
N GLU A 124 7.82 15.11 -10.17
CA GLU A 124 8.05 13.91 -10.97
C GLU A 124 7.84 12.65 -10.12
N THR A 125 6.70 12.04 -10.38
CA THR A 125 6.20 10.81 -9.81
C THR A 125 7.02 9.62 -10.31
N THR A 126 8.03 9.21 -9.54
CA THR A 126 8.71 7.94 -9.82
C THR A 126 7.87 6.78 -9.28
N VAL A 127 7.22 6.05 -10.20
CA VAL A 127 6.63 4.73 -9.95
C VAL A 127 7.78 3.74 -9.77
N ALA A 128 8.12 3.42 -8.53
CA ALA A 128 9.00 2.31 -8.22
C ALA A 128 8.20 1.27 -7.44
N ALA A 129 7.43 0.44 -8.15
CA ALA A 129 7.01 -0.85 -7.61
C ALA A 129 8.08 -1.86 -8.00
N TYR A 130 8.88 -2.32 -7.04
CA TYR A 130 9.81 -3.42 -7.27
C TYR A 130 9.51 -4.60 -6.33
N LEU A 131 9.59 -5.79 -6.93
CA LEU A 131 9.40 -7.12 -6.39
C LEU A 131 8.05 -7.33 -5.69
N ALA A 132 7.04 -7.60 -6.51
CA ALA A 132 5.83 -8.27 -6.06
C ALA A 132 6.22 -9.71 -5.65
N GLU A 133 6.49 -9.93 -4.38
CA GLU A 133 6.81 -11.26 -3.86
C GLU A 133 5.52 -11.97 -3.47
N GLU A 134 5.27 -13.13 -4.07
CA GLU A 134 4.26 -14.06 -3.58
C GLU A 134 4.81 -14.69 -2.29
N ILE A 135 4.09 -14.50 -1.18
CA ILE A 135 4.48 -15.07 0.11
C ILE A 135 3.37 -16.02 0.54
N ASP A 136 3.69 -17.29 0.72
CA ASP A 136 2.80 -18.26 1.36
C ASP A 136 2.76 -18.05 2.89
N ASP A 137 1.65 -18.46 3.52
CA ASP A 137 1.57 -18.61 4.98
C ASP A 137 2.01 -20.00 5.42
#